data_AF-A0A1I7NC43-F1
#
_entry.id   AF-A0A1I7NC43-F1
#
_cell.length_a   1.000
_cell.length_b   1.000
_cell.length_c   1.000
_cell.angle_alpha   90.00
_cell.angle_beta   90.00
_cell.angle_gamma   90.00
#
_symmetry.space_group_name_H-M   'P 1'
#
loop_
_entity.id
_entity.type
_entity.pdbx_description
1 polymer ?
#
loop_
_entity_poly.entity_id
_entity_poly.type
_entity_poly.pdbx_seq_one_letter_code
_entity_poly.pdbx_strand_id
1 'polypeptide(L)'
;MTGTALDVVRYHAYIDEAGDEGLGKLKVEGVSGGQSRFFAIGAFLVDAVSDSQLPKWRDEAVKPFPQRVGRTLHFKELRNHEQKIAVCHSLSSKPFAACVVLSFKPTIVDSPKYQIFKQPQHLYNYLVRFTLERVTAAVRKRALQHGHKAALTVTFSRREGTDYEVMREYLQFLKDGKEVMPSIGRIDWSVFDPADIRVENHAVRAGLQLADVVTSATFAAFEPGFYGHCEEGYCHALRPRYIRNQGRTLNCGLTLIPPLSRNPMPEKQRAFAASFA
;
A
#
# COMPACT_ATOMS: atom_id res chain seq x y z
N MET A 1 -28.78 -27.88 18.33
CA MET A 1 -28.53 -27.19 17.06
C MET A 1 -27.03 -27.17 16.82
N THR A 2 -26.52 -28.12 16.04
CA THR A 2 -25.11 -28.19 15.64
C THR A 2 -24.84 -27.08 14.63
N GLY A 3 -24.21 -26.00 15.06
CA GLY A 3 -23.82 -24.91 14.17
C GLY A 3 -22.83 -25.43 13.12
N THR A 4 -23.21 -25.37 11.85
CA THR A 4 -22.32 -25.63 10.72
C THR A 4 -21.12 -24.68 10.82
N ALA A 5 -19.91 -25.24 10.85
CA ALA A 5 -18.69 -24.46 10.83
C ALA A 5 -18.66 -23.62 9.53
N LEU A 6 -18.54 -22.30 9.66
CA LEU A 6 -18.42 -21.41 8.51
C LEU A 6 -17.12 -21.74 7.76
N ASP A 7 -17.21 -21.94 6.45
CA ASP A 7 -16.03 -22.13 5.59
C ASP A 7 -15.07 -20.93 5.69
N VAL A 8 -13.77 -21.21 5.63
CA VAL A 8 -12.71 -20.20 5.69
C VAL A 8 -12.20 -19.91 4.29
N VAL A 9 -12.40 -18.67 3.82
CA VAL A 9 -11.85 -18.18 2.56
C VAL A 9 -10.49 -17.55 2.79
N ARG A 10 -9.50 -17.93 1.98
CA ARG A 10 -8.13 -17.42 2.06
C ARG A 10 -7.91 -16.23 1.13
N TYR A 11 -7.22 -15.23 1.66
CA TYR A 11 -6.81 -14.02 0.95
C TYR A 11 -5.31 -13.79 1.11
N HIS A 12 -4.73 -13.09 0.14
CA HIS A 12 -3.31 -12.73 0.10
C HIS A 12 -3.17 -11.23 -0.08
N ALA A 13 -2.41 -10.59 0.80
CA ALA A 13 -1.99 -9.20 0.64
C ALA A 13 -0.49 -9.14 0.38
N TYR A 14 -0.11 -8.50 -0.72
CA TYR A 14 1.28 -8.20 -1.07
C TYR A 14 1.57 -6.74 -0.74
N ILE A 15 2.60 -6.50 0.06
CA ILE A 15 2.95 -5.18 0.56
C ILE A 15 4.26 -4.71 -0.07
N ASP A 16 4.24 -3.49 -0.57
CA ASP A 16 5.42 -2.79 -1.07
C ASP A 16 5.36 -1.31 -0.69
N GLU A 17 6.48 -0.59 -0.84
CA GLU A 17 6.60 0.83 -0.50
C GLU A 17 7.00 1.70 -1.68
N ALA A 18 6.70 3.00 -1.58
CA ALA A 18 7.23 3.99 -2.50
C ALA A 18 7.66 5.26 -1.76
N GLY A 19 8.78 5.83 -2.21
CA GLY A 19 9.46 6.92 -1.54
C GLY A 19 10.52 6.44 -0.54
N ASP A 20 11.25 7.40 0.00
CA ASP A 20 12.25 7.18 1.04
C ASP A 20 11.61 7.41 2.41
N GLU A 21 11.89 6.57 3.41
CA GLU A 21 11.32 6.70 4.76
C GLU A 21 11.89 7.90 5.53
N GLY A 22 13.13 8.28 5.26
CA GLY A 22 13.91 9.21 6.07
C GLY A 22 13.37 10.65 6.07
N LEU A 23 13.71 11.35 7.16
CA LEU A 23 13.18 12.67 7.54
C LEU A 23 14.29 13.73 7.63
N GLY A 24 15.38 13.54 6.92
CA GLY A 24 16.49 14.49 6.81
C GLY A 24 16.15 15.63 5.86
N LYS A 25 16.92 15.77 4.77
CA LYS A 25 16.67 16.82 3.77
C LYS A 25 15.57 16.38 2.81
N LEU A 26 14.35 16.87 3.03
CA LEU A 26 13.24 16.61 2.10
C LEU A 26 13.46 17.32 0.76
N LYS A 27 12.93 16.73 -0.32
CA LYS A 27 12.99 17.29 -1.67
C LYS A 27 12.33 18.66 -1.74
N VAL A 28 12.98 19.55 -2.47
CA VAL A 28 12.51 20.89 -2.83
C VAL A 28 12.46 20.97 -4.35
N GLU A 29 11.42 21.61 -4.87
CA GLU A 29 11.23 21.80 -6.30
C GLU A 29 12.42 22.54 -6.94
N GLY A 30 12.84 22.09 -8.13
CA GLY A 30 13.98 22.67 -8.85
C GLY A 30 15.36 22.39 -8.21
N VAL A 31 15.42 21.67 -7.08
CA VAL A 31 16.67 21.33 -6.40
C VAL A 31 16.93 19.84 -6.54
N SER A 32 18.10 19.48 -7.04
CA SER A 32 18.51 18.08 -7.15
C SER A 32 18.78 17.47 -5.77
N GLY A 33 18.30 16.25 -5.58
CA GLY A 33 18.53 15.48 -4.35
C GLY A 33 17.48 15.72 -3.26
N GLY A 34 17.64 15.01 -2.15
CA GLY A 34 16.70 15.01 -1.04
C GLY A 34 15.77 13.79 -1.02
N GLN A 35 15.23 13.53 0.16
CA GLN A 35 14.28 12.45 0.44
C GLN A 35 12.88 12.87 0.02
N SER A 36 12.06 11.92 -0.43
CA SER A 36 10.70 12.23 -0.89
C SER A 36 9.90 13.00 0.14
N ARG A 37 8.92 13.81 -0.26
CA ARG A 37 8.02 14.51 0.68
C ARG A 37 6.92 13.58 1.19
N PHE A 38 6.52 12.62 0.38
CA PHE A 38 5.63 11.55 0.77
C PHE A 38 6.40 10.25 1.05
N PHE A 39 5.79 9.38 1.86
CA PHE A 39 6.19 7.98 1.99
C PHE A 39 4.93 7.13 1.97
N ALA A 40 4.89 6.09 1.14
CA ALA A 40 3.69 5.30 0.88
C ALA A 40 3.94 3.82 1.19
N ILE A 41 2.97 3.18 1.83
CA ILE A 41 2.86 1.72 1.95
C ILE A 41 1.60 1.30 1.21
N GLY A 42 1.74 0.41 0.23
CA GLY A 42 0.61 -0.12 -0.53
C GLY A 42 0.41 -1.61 -0.34
N ALA A 43 -0.84 -2.04 -0.52
CA ALA A 43 -1.29 -3.41 -0.45
C ALA A 43 -2.04 -3.80 -1.72
N PHE A 44 -1.61 -4.89 -2.33
CA PHE A 44 -2.31 -5.57 -3.41
C PHE A 44 -2.99 -6.82 -2.85
N LEU A 45 -4.32 -6.80 -2.78
CA LEU A 45 -5.14 -7.81 -2.12
C LEU A 45 -5.89 -8.66 -3.16
N VAL A 46 -5.78 -9.98 -3.03
CA VAL A 46 -6.49 -10.97 -3.86
C VAL A 46 -7.03 -12.13 -3.04
N ASP A 47 -8.03 -12.82 -3.57
CA ASP A 47 -8.42 -14.14 -3.06
C ASP A 47 -7.45 -15.24 -3.55
N ALA A 48 -7.55 -16.43 -2.95
CA ALA A 48 -6.69 -17.56 -3.28
C ALA A 48 -6.78 -18.01 -4.75
N VAL A 49 -7.95 -17.86 -5.40
CA VAL A 49 -8.12 -18.22 -6.82
C VAL A 49 -7.30 -17.27 -7.69
N SER A 50 -7.40 -15.97 -7.41
CA SER A 50 -6.71 -14.91 -8.13
C SER A 50 -5.22 -14.89 -7.87
N ASP A 51 -4.76 -15.33 -6.68
CA ASP A 51 -3.33 -15.47 -6.35
C ASP A 51 -2.58 -16.34 -7.38
N SER A 52 -3.21 -17.43 -7.82
CA SER A 52 -2.66 -18.33 -8.85
C SER A 52 -2.46 -17.64 -10.21
N GLN A 53 -3.19 -16.54 -10.47
CA GLN A 53 -3.21 -15.83 -11.74
C GLN A 53 -2.22 -14.66 -11.80
N LEU A 54 -1.60 -14.27 -10.67
CA LEU A 54 -0.73 -13.09 -10.61
C LEU A 54 0.44 -13.14 -11.61
N PRO A 55 1.15 -14.28 -11.82
CA PRO A 55 2.19 -14.36 -12.84
C PRO A 55 1.67 -14.07 -14.25
N LYS A 56 0.47 -14.57 -14.57
CA LYS A 56 -0.19 -14.31 -15.86
C LYS A 56 -0.56 -12.83 -16.01
N TRP A 57 -1.11 -12.20 -14.97
CA TRP A 57 -1.46 -10.77 -15.04
C TRP A 57 -0.24 -9.87 -15.22
N ARG A 58 0.86 -10.20 -14.53
CA ARG A 58 2.15 -9.53 -14.75
C ARG A 58 2.62 -9.69 -16.18
N ASP A 59 2.64 -10.92 -16.70
CA ASP A 59 3.13 -11.22 -18.04
C ASP A 59 2.28 -10.53 -19.12
N GLU A 60 0.96 -10.49 -18.95
CA GLU A 60 0.04 -9.73 -19.81
C GLU A 60 0.34 -8.21 -19.78
N ALA A 61 0.59 -7.65 -18.60
CA ALA A 61 0.85 -6.22 -18.45
C ALA A 61 2.16 -5.77 -19.12
N VAL A 62 3.14 -6.67 -19.24
CA VAL A 62 4.46 -6.35 -19.83
C VAL A 62 4.61 -6.82 -21.28
N LYS A 63 3.72 -7.69 -21.76
CA LYS A 63 3.70 -8.23 -23.13
C LYS A 63 3.85 -7.17 -24.24
N PRO A 64 3.27 -5.95 -24.13
CA PRO A 64 3.41 -4.95 -25.20
C PRO A 64 4.81 -4.34 -25.35
N PHE A 65 5.78 -4.68 -24.48
CA PHE A 65 7.08 -4.00 -24.44
C PHE A 65 8.19 -4.87 -25.05
N PRO A 66 8.57 -4.66 -26.32
CA PRO A 66 9.50 -5.55 -27.05
C PRO A 66 10.94 -5.50 -26.54
N GLN A 67 11.34 -4.45 -25.81
CA GLN A 67 12.71 -4.22 -25.37
C GLN A 67 12.99 -4.63 -23.92
N ARG A 68 12.09 -5.40 -23.29
CA ARG A 68 12.28 -5.80 -21.88
C ARG A 68 13.09 -7.09 -21.78
N VAL A 69 14.24 -7.01 -21.12
CA VAL A 69 15.09 -8.16 -20.80
C VAL A 69 14.66 -8.70 -19.44
N GLY A 70 13.79 -9.73 -19.44
CA GLY A 70 13.37 -10.44 -18.24
C GLY A 70 11.89 -10.30 -17.88
N ARG A 71 11.46 -11.14 -16.92
CA ARG A 71 10.06 -11.21 -16.45
C ARG A 71 9.77 -10.31 -15.25
N THR A 72 10.78 -9.71 -14.65
CA THR A 72 10.60 -8.85 -13.47
C THR A 72 9.97 -7.52 -13.87
N LEU A 73 8.85 -7.20 -13.23
CA LEU A 73 8.18 -5.92 -13.34
C LEU A 73 8.53 -5.08 -12.10
N HIS A 74 9.39 -4.08 -12.30
CA HIS A 74 9.56 -2.97 -11.38
C HIS A 74 9.07 -1.68 -12.05
N PHE A 75 8.17 -0.95 -11.40
CA PHE A 75 7.50 0.23 -11.95
C PHE A 75 8.49 1.36 -12.27
N LYS A 76 9.52 1.52 -11.44
CA LYS A 76 10.59 2.50 -11.65
C LYS A 76 11.41 2.22 -12.92
N GLU A 77 11.52 0.95 -13.31
CA GLU A 77 12.28 0.51 -14.49
C GLU A 77 11.47 0.60 -15.80
N LEU A 78 10.19 0.94 -15.73
CA LEU A 78 9.40 1.29 -16.92
C LEU A 78 9.91 2.62 -17.48
N ARG A 79 10.35 2.60 -18.74
CA ARG A 79 11.21 3.64 -19.33
C ARG A 79 10.49 4.95 -19.59
N ASN A 80 9.22 4.89 -19.97
CA ASN A 80 8.45 6.05 -20.36
C ASN A 80 7.04 6.03 -19.72
N HIS A 81 6.35 7.16 -19.88
CA HIS A 81 5.02 7.39 -19.33
C HIS A 81 3.99 6.40 -19.92
N GLU A 82 4.10 6.11 -21.21
CA GLU A 82 3.20 5.24 -21.96
C GLU A 82 3.26 3.80 -21.44
N GLN A 83 4.45 3.29 -21.13
CA GLN A 83 4.61 1.97 -20.51
C GLN A 83 3.94 1.90 -19.13
N LYS A 84 4.11 2.94 -18.31
CA LYS A 84 3.51 3.03 -16.97
C LYS A 84 1.98 3.05 -17.05
N ILE A 85 1.41 3.90 -17.91
CA ILE A 85 -0.02 3.95 -18.17
C ILE A 85 -0.55 2.61 -18.69
N ALA A 86 0.14 1.98 -19.64
CA ALA A 86 -0.29 0.70 -20.23
C ALA A 86 -0.34 -0.43 -19.18
N VAL A 87 0.66 -0.51 -18.30
CA VAL A 87 0.66 -1.47 -17.18
C VAL A 87 -0.53 -1.22 -16.25
N CYS A 88 -0.76 0.04 -15.84
CA CYS A 88 -1.89 0.40 -14.99
C CYS A 88 -3.25 0.06 -15.62
N HIS A 89 -3.44 0.34 -16.91
CA HIS A 89 -4.66 -0.02 -17.63
C HIS A 89 -4.85 -1.54 -17.72
N SER A 90 -3.79 -2.30 -18.01
CA SER A 90 -3.85 -3.76 -18.08
C SER A 90 -4.32 -4.38 -16.76
N LEU A 91 -4.00 -3.75 -15.63
CA LEU A 91 -4.42 -4.20 -14.31
C LEU A 91 -5.81 -3.70 -13.92
N SER A 92 -6.28 -2.56 -14.44
CA SER A 92 -7.51 -1.90 -13.98
C SER A 92 -8.79 -2.77 -13.99
N SER A 93 -8.83 -3.82 -14.82
CA SER A 93 -9.94 -4.77 -14.96
C SER A 93 -9.77 -6.07 -14.19
N LYS A 94 -8.60 -6.31 -13.57
CA LYS A 94 -8.30 -7.56 -12.86
C LYS A 94 -9.00 -7.63 -11.49
N PRO A 95 -9.40 -8.82 -11.00
CA PRO A 95 -10.13 -8.99 -9.75
C PRO A 95 -9.20 -8.90 -8.52
N PHE A 96 -8.61 -7.73 -8.29
CA PHE A 96 -7.90 -7.41 -7.05
C PHE A 96 -8.49 -6.18 -6.38
N ALA A 97 -8.08 -5.96 -5.13
CA ALA A 97 -8.33 -4.75 -4.38
C ALA A 97 -7.00 -4.07 -3.98
N ALA A 98 -6.98 -2.74 -3.97
CA ALA A 98 -5.82 -1.93 -3.61
C ALA A 98 -6.08 -1.10 -2.35
N CYS A 99 -5.07 -1.00 -1.49
CA CYS A 99 -5.01 -0.02 -0.42
C CYS A 99 -3.65 0.67 -0.45
N VAL A 100 -3.59 2.00 -0.36
CA VAL A 100 -2.35 2.74 -0.19
C VAL A 100 -2.53 3.76 0.90
N VAL A 101 -1.58 3.75 1.85
CA VAL A 101 -1.48 4.72 2.94
C VAL A 101 -0.26 5.59 2.68
N LEU A 102 -0.45 6.91 2.64
CA LEU A 102 0.62 7.86 2.43
C LEU A 102 0.81 8.77 3.65
N SER A 103 2.05 8.95 4.08
CA SER A 103 2.44 10.00 5.01
C SER A 103 2.95 11.23 4.28
N PHE A 104 2.46 12.41 4.65
CA PHE A 104 3.05 13.69 4.26
C PHE A 104 4.10 14.11 5.28
N LYS A 105 5.35 13.75 5.02
CA LYS A 105 6.48 13.87 5.96
C LYS A 105 6.81 15.29 6.44
N PRO A 106 6.55 16.39 5.69
CA PRO A 106 6.74 17.74 6.23
C PRO A 106 6.03 17.96 7.58
N THR A 107 4.86 17.34 7.79
CA THR A 107 4.14 17.43 9.07
C THR A 107 4.83 16.71 10.23
N ILE A 108 5.75 15.79 9.95
CA ILE A 108 6.52 15.06 10.95
C ILE A 108 7.77 15.85 11.34
N VAL A 109 8.46 16.44 10.35
CA VAL A 109 9.71 17.22 10.53
C VAL A 109 9.50 18.34 11.55
N ASP A 110 8.37 19.02 11.49
CA ASP A 110 8.05 20.14 12.40
C ASP A 110 7.31 19.71 13.68
N SER A 111 7.14 18.39 13.91
CA SER A 111 6.35 17.89 15.02
C SER A 111 7.19 17.58 16.27
N PRO A 112 6.60 17.64 17.48
CA PRO A 112 7.22 17.12 18.69
C PRO A 112 7.57 15.63 18.64
N LYS A 113 7.00 14.88 17.68
CA LYS A 113 7.23 13.44 17.48
C LYS A 113 8.35 13.14 16.49
N TYR A 114 9.06 14.15 15.99
CA TYR A 114 10.15 13.99 15.03
C TYR A 114 11.16 12.93 15.48
N GLN A 115 11.61 12.99 16.73
CA GLN A 115 12.61 12.04 17.25
C GLN A 115 12.10 10.59 17.28
N ILE A 116 10.79 10.39 17.44
CA ILE A 116 10.18 9.04 17.42
C ILE A 116 10.17 8.51 15.98
N PHE A 117 9.69 9.31 15.02
CA PHE A 117 9.57 8.87 13.63
C PHE A 117 10.92 8.83 12.88
N LYS A 118 11.95 9.50 13.41
CA LYS A 118 13.31 9.41 12.90
C LYS A 118 13.98 8.06 13.24
N GLN A 119 13.49 7.35 14.27
CA GLN A 119 14.01 6.03 14.59
C GLN A 119 13.79 5.07 13.42
N PRO A 120 14.74 4.16 13.14
CA PRO A 120 14.63 3.22 12.03
C PRO A 120 13.29 2.48 12.06
N GLN A 121 12.63 2.35 10.90
CA GLN A 121 11.41 1.56 10.72
C GLN A 121 10.16 2.07 11.47
N HIS A 122 10.24 3.14 12.27
CA HIS A 122 9.09 3.62 13.02
C HIS A 122 7.98 4.16 12.13
N LEU A 123 8.34 4.97 11.12
CA LEU A 123 7.35 5.47 10.16
C LEU A 123 6.80 4.32 9.31
N TYR A 124 7.66 3.39 8.89
CA TYR A 124 7.25 2.18 8.18
C TYR A 124 6.21 1.38 8.96
N ASN A 125 6.52 0.96 10.19
CA ASN A 125 5.62 0.17 11.04
C ASN A 125 4.33 0.93 11.36
N TYR A 126 4.41 2.25 11.54
CA TYR A 126 3.24 3.09 11.73
C TYR A 126 2.32 3.06 10.51
N LEU A 127 2.84 3.19 9.28
CA LEU A 127 2.03 3.12 8.07
C LEU A 127 1.52 1.69 7.78
N VAL A 128 2.33 0.66 8.04
CA VAL A 128 1.92 -0.75 7.94
C VAL A 128 0.72 -1.02 8.82
N ARG A 129 0.70 -0.53 10.06
CA ARG A 129 -0.47 -0.63 10.94
C ARG A 129 -1.73 -0.08 10.26
N PHE A 130 -1.68 1.13 9.73
CA PHE A 130 -2.84 1.71 9.01
C PHE A 130 -3.23 0.87 7.80
N THR A 131 -2.27 0.39 7.02
CA THR A 131 -2.53 -0.48 5.86
C THR A 131 -3.24 -1.76 6.29
N LEU A 132 -2.77 -2.42 7.35
CA LEU A 132 -3.38 -3.63 7.89
C LEU A 132 -4.80 -3.36 8.41
N GLU A 133 -5.03 -2.27 9.15
CA GLU A 133 -6.39 -1.89 9.58
C GLU A 133 -7.36 -1.82 8.40
N ARG A 134 -6.95 -1.22 7.26
CA ARG A 134 -7.80 -1.12 6.07
C ARG A 134 -8.02 -2.47 5.40
N VAL A 135 -6.93 -3.23 5.20
CA VAL A 135 -6.96 -4.50 4.48
C VAL A 135 -7.76 -5.56 5.26
N THR A 136 -7.51 -5.71 6.57
CA THR A 136 -8.24 -6.70 7.38
C THR A 136 -9.72 -6.38 7.49
N ALA A 137 -10.08 -5.09 7.60
CA ALA A 137 -11.49 -4.67 7.60
C ALA A 137 -12.17 -5.00 6.26
N ALA A 138 -11.51 -4.76 5.13
CA ALA A 138 -12.04 -5.07 3.81
C ALA A 138 -12.23 -6.58 3.59
N VAL A 139 -11.24 -7.39 3.99
CA VAL A 139 -11.28 -8.85 3.89
C VAL A 139 -12.41 -9.41 4.76
N ARG A 140 -12.51 -8.99 6.03
CA ARG A 140 -13.61 -9.42 6.91
C ARG A 140 -14.95 -9.09 6.32
N LYS A 141 -15.14 -7.84 5.86
CA LYS A 141 -16.40 -7.38 5.27
C LYS A 141 -16.78 -8.25 4.07
N ARG A 142 -15.81 -8.54 3.18
CA ARG A 142 -16.04 -9.37 2.00
C ARG A 142 -16.43 -10.80 2.37
N ALA A 143 -15.75 -11.43 3.31
CA ALA A 143 -16.08 -12.79 3.74
C ALA A 143 -17.45 -12.87 4.41
N LEU A 144 -17.79 -11.91 5.28
CA LEU A 144 -19.10 -11.85 5.94
C LEU A 144 -20.26 -11.66 4.95
N GLN A 145 -20.06 -10.90 3.86
CA GLN A 145 -21.05 -10.75 2.79
C GLN A 145 -21.43 -12.08 2.12
N HIS A 146 -20.54 -13.08 2.17
CA HIS A 146 -20.75 -14.42 1.63
C HIS A 146 -20.99 -15.47 2.72
N GLY A 147 -21.17 -15.07 3.98
CA GLY A 147 -21.37 -16.01 5.08
C GLY A 147 -20.15 -16.89 5.39
N HIS A 148 -18.94 -16.37 5.17
CA HIS A 148 -17.68 -17.08 5.42
C HIS A 148 -16.82 -16.40 6.47
N LYS A 149 -15.89 -17.16 7.04
CA LYS A 149 -14.73 -16.60 7.75
C LYS A 149 -13.61 -16.28 6.76
N ALA A 150 -12.68 -15.43 7.16
CA ALA A 150 -11.54 -15.07 6.34
C ALA A 150 -10.22 -15.39 7.04
N ALA A 151 -9.21 -15.76 6.28
CA ALA A 151 -7.82 -15.81 6.70
C ALA A 151 -6.96 -15.03 5.71
N LEU A 152 -6.08 -14.17 6.23
CA LEU A 152 -5.21 -13.30 5.44
C LEU A 152 -3.75 -13.66 5.65
N THR A 153 -3.06 -14.02 4.57
CA THR A 153 -1.60 -14.09 4.55
C THR A 153 -1.04 -12.78 4.01
N VAL A 154 -0.10 -12.17 4.73
CA VAL A 154 0.56 -10.92 4.33
C VAL A 154 1.99 -11.21 3.92
N THR A 155 2.36 -10.82 2.69
CA THR A 155 3.71 -10.99 2.16
C THR A 155 4.32 -9.61 1.89
N PHE A 156 5.42 -9.29 2.57
CA PHE A 156 6.18 -8.06 2.36
C PHE A 156 7.28 -8.29 1.33
N SER A 157 7.52 -7.26 0.52
CA SER A 157 8.73 -7.12 -0.26
C SER A 157 9.91 -6.93 0.68
N ARG A 158 11.00 -7.70 0.47
CA ARG A 158 12.22 -7.59 1.27
C ARG A 158 12.89 -6.24 1.02
N ARG A 159 13.06 -5.47 2.10
CA ARG A 159 13.75 -4.18 2.12
C ARG A 159 15.02 -4.25 2.95
N GLU A 160 16.06 -3.57 2.48
CA GLU A 160 17.30 -3.38 3.26
C GLU A 160 17.04 -2.46 4.46
N GLY A 161 17.48 -2.87 5.65
CA GLY A 161 17.31 -2.10 6.89
C GLY A 161 15.95 -2.24 7.58
N THR A 162 15.09 -3.16 7.11
CA THR A 162 13.84 -3.52 7.81
C THR A 162 14.06 -4.78 8.64
N ASP A 163 13.82 -4.70 9.95
CA ASP A 163 13.77 -5.86 10.82
C ASP A 163 12.32 -6.37 10.93
N TYR A 164 12.05 -7.50 10.27
CA TYR A 164 10.70 -8.07 10.25
C TYR A 164 10.35 -8.80 11.55
N GLU A 165 11.32 -9.17 12.39
CA GLU A 165 11.03 -9.70 13.72
C GLU A 165 10.57 -8.57 14.64
N VAL A 166 11.26 -7.42 14.62
CA VAL A 166 10.80 -6.21 15.33
C VAL A 166 9.40 -5.79 14.87
N MET A 167 9.07 -5.93 13.58
CA MET A 167 7.71 -5.68 13.08
C MET A 167 6.69 -6.67 13.64
N ARG A 168 7.01 -7.98 13.69
CA ARG A 168 6.14 -9.00 14.27
C ARG A 168 5.90 -8.74 15.75
N GLU A 169 6.95 -8.41 16.50
CA GLU A 169 6.86 -8.05 17.91
C GLU A 169 5.98 -6.82 18.12
N TYR A 170 6.14 -5.79 17.28
CA TYR A 170 5.28 -4.61 17.31
C TYR A 170 3.80 -4.96 17.06
N LEU A 171 3.51 -5.79 16.05
CA LEU A 171 2.14 -6.20 15.75
C LEU A 171 1.56 -7.11 16.84
N GLN A 172 2.37 -7.96 17.45
CA GLN A 172 1.96 -8.77 18.61
C GLN A 172 1.65 -7.89 19.83
N PHE A 173 2.47 -6.86 20.08
CA PHE A 173 2.20 -5.86 21.11
C PHE A 173 0.84 -5.17 20.90
N LEU A 174 0.49 -4.83 19.65
CA LEU A 174 -0.83 -4.29 19.30
C LEU A 174 -1.95 -5.32 19.50
N LYS A 175 -1.72 -6.59 19.13
CA LYS A 175 -2.68 -7.69 19.30
C LYS A 175 -3.01 -7.95 20.77
N ASP A 176 -2.01 -7.84 21.64
CA ASP A 176 -2.16 -7.98 23.09
C ASP A 176 -2.87 -6.79 23.75
N GLY A 177 -3.16 -5.71 23.00
CA GLY A 177 -3.84 -4.52 23.53
C GLY A 177 -2.98 -3.70 24.50
N LYS A 178 -1.65 -3.82 24.43
CA LYS A 178 -0.70 -3.16 25.34
C LYS A 178 -0.44 -1.69 25.01
N GLU A 179 -1.14 -1.13 24.04
CA GLU A 179 -0.99 0.25 23.60
C GLU A 179 -1.57 1.26 24.59
N VAL A 180 -0.79 2.30 24.89
CA VAL A 180 -1.21 3.39 25.81
C VAL A 180 -2.38 4.19 25.23
N MET A 181 -2.43 4.36 23.91
CA MET A 181 -3.53 5.02 23.21
C MET A 181 -4.04 4.11 22.09
N PRO A 182 -5.25 3.52 22.22
CA PRO A 182 -5.82 2.70 21.17
C PRO A 182 -6.11 3.54 19.92
N SER A 183 -5.80 3.00 18.74
CA SER A 183 -6.15 3.65 17.47
C SER A 183 -7.66 3.66 17.24
N ILE A 184 -8.10 4.64 16.44
CA ILE A 184 -9.49 4.82 16.02
C ILE A 184 -9.94 3.63 15.14
N GLY A 185 -9.04 3.05 14.33
CA GLY A 185 -9.26 1.78 13.61
C GLY A 185 -8.49 0.65 14.27
N ARG A 186 -8.92 -0.60 14.17
CA ARG A 186 -8.18 -1.75 14.73
C ARG A 186 -7.92 -2.78 13.65
N ILE A 187 -6.72 -3.37 13.69
CA ILE A 187 -6.41 -4.55 12.89
C ILE A 187 -7.36 -5.66 13.33
N ASP A 188 -7.95 -6.36 12.36
CA ASP A 188 -8.85 -7.46 12.64
C ASP A 188 -8.06 -8.76 12.86
N TRP A 189 -7.73 -9.02 14.11
CA TRP A 189 -6.96 -10.20 14.52
C TRP A 189 -7.72 -11.52 14.32
N SER A 190 -9.03 -11.50 14.02
CA SER A 190 -9.76 -12.72 13.63
C SER A 190 -9.47 -13.15 12.20
N VAL A 191 -8.88 -12.26 11.40
CA VAL A 191 -8.53 -12.47 9.99
C VAL A 191 -7.02 -12.60 9.78
N PHE A 192 -6.22 -11.95 10.63
CA PHE A 192 -4.77 -11.85 10.47
C PHE A 192 -4.03 -12.21 11.76
N ASP A 193 -2.99 -13.04 11.63
CA ASP A 193 -2.04 -13.33 12.68
C ASP A 193 -0.64 -12.79 12.30
N PRO A 194 0.06 -12.02 13.17
CA PRO A 194 1.44 -11.63 12.93
C PRO A 194 2.39 -12.79 12.58
N ALA A 195 2.11 -14.00 13.05
CA ALA A 195 2.90 -15.20 12.72
C ALA A 195 2.82 -15.57 11.22
N ASP A 196 1.77 -15.17 10.51
CA ASP A 196 1.54 -15.46 9.09
C ASP A 196 2.25 -14.47 8.14
N ILE A 197 3.03 -13.54 8.67
CA ILE A 197 3.84 -12.63 7.88
C ILE A 197 4.90 -13.41 7.10
N ARG A 198 4.99 -13.14 5.80
CA ARG A 198 6.04 -13.66 4.92
C ARG A 198 6.87 -12.51 4.38
N VAL A 199 8.14 -12.78 4.13
CA VAL A 199 9.09 -11.81 3.56
C VAL A 199 9.77 -12.46 2.37
N GLU A 200 9.55 -11.90 1.19
CA GLU A 200 9.98 -12.47 -0.07
C GLU A 200 10.71 -11.42 -0.91
N ASN A 201 11.59 -11.88 -1.79
CA ASN A 201 12.24 -10.98 -2.75
C ASN A 201 11.25 -10.55 -3.83
N HIS A 202 11.22 -9.24 -4.13
CA HIS A 202 10.39 -8.63 -5.17
C HIS A 202 10.43 -9.38 -6.52
N ALA A 203 11.63 -9.78 -6.94
CA ALA A 203 11.84 -10.46 -8.21
C ALA A 203 11.17 -11.85 -8.29
N VAL A 204 10.91 -12.50 -7.14
CA VAL A 204 10.42 -13.89 -7.07
C VAL A 204 8.90 -13.96 -7.09
N ARG A 205 8.19 -13.03 -6.43
CA ARG A 205 6.73 -13.07 -6.31
C ARG A 205 6.06 -12.02 -7.19
N ALA A 206 5.28 -12.48 -8.17
CA ALA A 206 4.51 -11.60 -9.05
C ALA A 206 3.56 -10.65 -8.28
N GLY A 207 3.02 -11.10 -7.14
CA GLY A 207 2.18 -10.25 -6.29
C GLY A 207 2.92 -9.01 -5.74
N LEU A 208 4.21 -9.14 -5.38
CA LEU A 208 5.02 -8.01 -4.94
C LEU A 208 5.27 -7.02 -6.10
N GLN A 209 5.48 -7.54 -7.31
CA GLN A 209 5.62 -6.73 -8.51
C GLN A 209 4.36 -5.93 -8.85
N LEU A 210 3.20 -6.52 -8.64
CA LEU A 210 1.92 -5.83 -8.82
C LEU A 210 1.62 -4.86 -7.66
N ALA A 211 2.09 -5.15 -6.45
CA ALA A 211 2.03 -4.23 -5.32
C ALA A 211 2.89 -2.97 -5.54
N ASP A 212 4.10 -3.12 -6.08
CA ASP A 212 4.94 -1.98 -6.51
C ASP A 212 4.20 -1.09 -7.50
N VAL A 213 3.58 -1.68 -8.53
CA VAL A 213 2.82 -0.89 -9.53
C VAL A 213 1.75 -0.03 -8.86
N VAL A 214 0.92 -0.60 -7.98
CA VAL A 214 -0.16 0.15 -7.31
C VAL A 214 0.41 1.22 -6.39
N THR A 215 1.43 0.87 -5.61
CA THR A 215 2.04 1.77 -4.63
C THR A 215 2.73 2.95 -5.33
N SER A 216 3.58 2.65 -6.31
CA SER A 216 4.30 3.63 -7.12
C SER A 216 3.39 4.49 -7.99
N ALA A 217 2.32 3.92 -8.57
CA ALA A 217 1.32 4.69 -9.32
C ALA A 217 0.57 5.69 -8.43
N THR A 218 0.20 5.29 -7.21
CA THR A 218 -0.41 6.20 -6.24
C THR A 218 0.58 7.26 -5.80
N PHE A 219 1.80 6.86 -5.47
CA PHE A 219 2.85 7.75 -5.01
C PHE A 219 3.17 8.85 -6.04
N ALA A 220 3.23 8.51 -7.33
CA ALA A 220 3.47 9.47 -8.40
C ALA A 220 2.39 10.58 -8.50
N ALA A 221 1.16 10.30 -8.05
CA ALA A 221 0.09 11.30 -8.01
C ALA A 221 0.25 12.32 -6.87
N PHE A 222 1.05 12.00 -5.85
CA PHE A 222 1.27 12.86 -4.67
C PHE A 222 2.67 13.49 -4.62
N GLU A 223 3.70 12.70 -4.94
CA GLU A 223 5.08 13.15 -4.91
C GLU A 223 5.42 13.94 -6.17
N PRO A 224 5.76 15.23 -6.05
CA PRO A 224 6.18 16.02 -7.19
C PRO A 224 7.53 15.51 -7.75
N GLY A 225 7.63 15.47 -9.06
CA GLY A 225 8.90 15.29 -9.77
C GLY A 225 9.83 16.51 -9.60
N PHE A 226 10.98 16.46 -10.27
CA PHE A 226 11.98 17.54 -10.22
C PHE A 226 11.41 18.92 -10.58
N TYR A 227 10.49 18.97 -11.54
CA TYR A 227 9.81 20.17 -12.03
C TYR A 227 8.49 20.48 -11.30
N GLY A 228 8.23 19.88 -10.13
CA GLY A 228 7.03 20.18 -9.34
C GLY A 228 5.73 19.50 -9.80
N HIS A 229 5.75 18.79 -10.93
CA HIS A 229 4.56 18.08 -11.46
C HIS A 229 4.35 16.72 -10.78
N CYS A 230 3.08 16.40 -10.51
CA CYS A 230 2.62 15.07 -10.14
C CYS A 230 2.00 14.38 -11.36
N GLU A 231 2.00 13.05 -11.36
CA GLU A 231 1.40 12.23 -12.42
C GLU A 231 0.23 11.42 -11.87
N GLU A 232 -0.98 11.93 -12.11
CA GLU A 232 -2.23 11.38 -11.58
C GLU A 232 -2.80 10.24 -12.44
N GLY A 233 -2.42 10.17 -13.72
CA GLY A 233 -2.99 9.25 -14.71
C GLY A 233 -2.83 7.79 -14.33
N TYR A 234 -1.67 7.41 -13.76
CA TYR A 234 -1.42 6.03 -13.32
C TYR A 234 -2.40 5.61 -12.20
N CYS A 235 -2.58 6.46 -11.20
CA CYS A 235 -3.49 6.22 -10.08
C CYS A 235 -4.95 6.25 -10.54
N HIS A 236 -5.30 7.16 -11.45
CA HIS A 236 -6.65 7.21 -12.04
C HIS A 236 -7.00 5.93 -12.81
N ALA A 237 -6.08 5.38 -13.59
CA ALA A 237 -6.30 4.10 -14.28
C ALA A 237 -6.60 2.96 -13.29
N LEU A 238 -5.98 2.97 -12.11
CA LEU A 238 -6.18 1.95 -11.08
C LEU A 238 -7.36 2.24 -10.12
N ARG A 239 -7.96 3.43 -10.18
CA ARG A 239 -9.06 3.88 -9.30
C ARG A 239 -10.21 2.87 -9.11
N PRO A 240 -10.64 2.09 -10.12
CA PRO A 240 -11.68 1.08 -9.94
C PRO A 240 -11.32 -0.04 -8.96
N ARG A 241 -10.03 -0.26 -8.69
CA ARG A 241 -9.52 -1.36 -7.87
C ARG A 241 -9.29 -0.98 -6.41
N TYR A 242 -9.28 0.31 -6.05
CA TYR A 242 -9.10 0.69 -4.66
C TYR A 242 -10.27 0.24 -3.79
N ILE A 243 -9.97 -0.18 -2.56
CA ILE A 243 -10.97 -0.57 -1.57
C ILE A 243 -11.94 0.58 -1.33
N ARG A 244 -13.24 0.28 -1.38
CA ARG A 244 -14.31 1.24 -1.12
C ARG A 244 -15.15 0.83 0.08
N ASN A 245 -15.54 1.80 0.88
CA ASN A 245 -16.56 1.62 1.89
C ASN A 245 -17.67 2.65 1.67
N GLN A 246 -18.90 2.18 1.49
CA GLN A 246 -20.06 3.05 1.23
C GLN A 246 -19.82 4.04 0.07
N GLY A 247 -19.20 3.56 -1.01
CA GLY A 247 -18.86 4.38 -2.18
C GLY A 247 -17.56 5.20 -2.06
N ARG A 248 -17.08 5.45 -0.84
CA ARG A 248 -15.89 6.28 -0.58
C ARG A 248 -14.60 5.47 -0.67
N THR A 249 -13.57 6.05 -1.30
CA THR A 249 -12.23 5.44 -1.35
C THR A 249 -11.30 6.04 -0.30
N LEU A 250 -11.48 7.32 0.03
CA LEU A 250 -10.74 7.99 1.10
C LEU A 250 -10.94 7.30 2.45
N ASN A 251 -9.83 7.21 3.21
CA ASN A 251 -9.72 6.50 4.48
C ASN A 251 -10.07 5.00 4.40
N CYS A 252 -10.13 4.44 3.20
CA CYS A 252 -10.31 3.02 2.92
C CYS A 252 -9.17 2.56 2.02
N GLY A 253 -9.39 2.55 0.69
CA GLY A 253 -8.36 2.24 -0.29
C GLY A 253 -7.28 3.32 -0.41
N LEU A 254 -7.58 4.59 -0.13
CA LEU A 254 -6.59 5.65 -0.11
C LEU A 254 -6.63 6.37 1.24
N THR A 255 -5.57 6.24 2.04
CA THR A 255 -5.50 6.89 3.36
C THR A 255 -4.33 7.87 3.40
N LEU A 256 -4.60 9.07 3.90
CA LEU A 256 -3.60 10.11 4.09
C LEU A 256 -3.30 10.28 5.57
N ILE A 257 -2.01 10.43 5.90
CA ILE A 257 -1.49 10.70 7.23
C ILE A 257 -0.68 12.00 7.19
N PRO A 258 -1.10 13.07 7.88
CA PRO A 258 -2.38 13.24 8.58
C PRO A 258 -3.58 13.18 7.61
N PRO A 259 -4.82 13.00 8.12
CA PRO A 259 -6.02 12.94 7.29
C PRO A 259 -6.20 14.23 6.49
N LEU A 260 -6.89 14.15 5.34
CA LEU A 260 -7.07 15.24 4.37
C LEU A 260 -7.44 16.59 5.01
N SER A 261 -8.35 16.57 6.01
CA SER A 261 -8.81 17.78 6.71
C SER A 261 -7.72 18.50 7.52
N ARG A 262 -6.63 17.81 7.88
CA ARG A 262 -5.51 18.32 8.66
C ARG A 262 -4.19 18.28 7.90
N ASN A 263 -4.21 17.95 6.61
CA ASN A 263 -3.00 17.75 5.82
C ASN A 263 -2.66 19.01 5.03
N PRO A 264 -1.57 19.72 5.35
CA PRO A 264 -1.18 20.97 4.69
C PRO A 264 -0.45 20.71 3.36
N MET A 265 -0.85 19.67 2.62
CA MET A 265 -0.34 19.43 1.27
C MET A 265 -0.81 20.52 0.30
N PRO A 266 -0.09 20.76 -0.81
CA PRO A 266 -0.50 21.77 -1.78
C PRO A 266 -1.86 21.46 -2.41
N GLU A 267 -2.52 22.51 -2.91
CA GLU A 267 -3.94 22.45 -3.33
C GLU A 267 -4.20 21.41 -4.43
N LYS A 268 -3.26 21.21 -5.36
CA LYS A 268 -3.40 20.20 -6.42
C LYS A 268 -3.50 18.79 -5.85
N GLN A 269 -2.59 18.40 -4.96
CA GLN A 269 -2.62 17.10 -4.29
C GLN A 269 -3.87 16.94 -3.42
N ARG A 270 -4.31 18.03 -2.75
CA ARG A 270 -5.53 18.04 -1.96
C ARG A 270 -6.77 17.80 -2.83
N ALA A 271 -6.87 18.50 -3.97
CA ALA A 271 -7.96 18.34 -4.93
C ALA A 271 -7.98 16.92 -5.52
N PHE A 272 -6.81 16.39 -5.89
CA PHE A 272 -6.67 15.00 -6.35
C PHE A 272 -7.17 14.01 -5.28
N ALA A 273 -6.73 14.14 -4.02
CA ALA A 273 -7.20 13.30 -2.94
C ALA A 273 -8.71 13.44 -2.69
N ALA A 274 -9.24 14.67 -2.71
CA ALA A 274 -10.67 14.93 -2.55
C ALA A 274 -11.52 14.27 -3.66
N SER A 275 -10.95 14.03 -4.84
CA SER A 275 -11.62 13.30 -5.90
C SER A 275 -11.95 11.84 -5.53
N PHE A 276 -11.32 11.28 -4.48
CA PHE A 276 -11.55 9.91 -3.96
C PHE A 276 -12.57 9.86 -2.80
N ALA A 277 -13.16 11.01 -2.42
CA ALA A 277 -14.15 11.11 -1.35
C ALA A 277 -15.45 10.35 -1.64
#